data_AF-M8D2B8-F1
#
_entry.id   AF-M8D2B8-F1
#
_cell.length_a   1.000
_cell.length_b   1.000
_cell.length_c   1.000
_cell.angle_alpha   90.00
_cell.angle_beta   90.00
_cell.angle_gamma   90.00
#
_symmetry.space_group_name_H-M   'P 1'
#
loop_
_entity.id
_entity.type
_entity.pdbx_description
1 polymer ?
#
loop_
_entity_poly.entity_id
_entity_poly.type
_entity_poly.pdbx_seq_one_letter_code
_entity_poly.pdbx_strand_id
1 'polypeptide(L)'
;MEAQPNPLPVSEVRGWSELPLDALSAIFMKLGTIEILMGAGLVCRSWLVTAKSPELWRFVDMTRHKVVFSKAENVMCKMAKVAIDRSDGRMESFWAQKFVTSELLNYIASRCNLLKSIRLIGAYYFWDDENIEYSDQKQSWSFFMAIGAARPELKRLRVRLPWFDSDSIEREMRMEQRNGDDEDEEEEEEESDEAWEARHNEEAFAIAESLHELRLLQMAGYGLTNKGVYAILEGCPHLEFLDLRECLHIEVNAELRARCANIRHVRLPGREPYVRCPELQTIEADEGQVIEMADLYETEARSLHDEPAMENDDYGENYCDCWDDYSLPSSPDSPALPMYSMDDPRYYWEL
;
A
#
# COMPACT_ATOMS: atom_id res chain seq x y z
N MET A 1 -0.47 -60.91 43.70
CA MET A 1 -0.95 -59.52 43.70
C MET A 1 -0.19 -58.81 42.60
N GLU A 2 -0.81 -58.70 41.43
CA GLU A 2 -0.22 -57.94 40.32
C GLU A 2 -0.37 -56.46 40.63
N ALA A 3 0.75 -55.74 40.66
CA ALA A 3 0.77 -54.30 40.83
C ALA A 3 0.25 -53.67 39.52
N GLN A 4 -0.91 -53.01 39.58
CA GLN A 4 -1.39 -52.20 38.46
C GLN A 4 -0.40 -51.06 38.19
N PRO A 5 -0.06 -50.78 36.93
CA PRO A 5 0.79 -49.65 36.61
C PRO A 5 0.01 -48.36 36.89
N ASN A 6 0.60 -47.50 37.72
CA ASN A 6 0.07 -46.18 38.01
C ASN A 6 0.02 -45.37 36.70
N PRO A 7 -1.13 -44.81 36.27
CA PRO A 7 -1.17 -43.97 35.09
C PRO A 7 -0.29 -42.74 35.33
N LEU A 8 0.66 -42.49 34.44
CA LEU A 8 1.40 -41.22 34.44
C LEU A 8 0.38 -40.07 34.33
N PRO A 9 0.58 -38.93 35.04
CA PRO A 9 -0.30 -37.79 34.91
C PRO A 9 -0.33 -37.36 33.45
N VAL A 10 -1.52 -37.41 32.86
CA VAL A 10 -1.76 -36.93 31.50
C VAL A 10 -1.34 -35.47 31.51
N SER A 11 -0.31 -35.12 30.72
CA SER A 11 0.03 -33.74 30.43
C SER A 11 -1.26 -33.02 30.04
N GLU A 12 -1.67 -31.99 30.78
CA GLU A 12 -2.74 -31.09 30.37
C GLU A 12 -2.27 -30.37 29.10
N VAL A 13 -2.45 -31.01 27.95
CA VAL A 13 -2.29 -30.39 26.65
C VAL A 13 -3.35 -29.30 26.60
N ARG A 14 -2.96 -28.05 26.90
CA ARG A 14 -3.89 -26.91 26.82
C ARG A 14 -4.46 -26.87 25.41
N GLY A 15 -5.76 -27.07 25.28
CA GLY A 15 -6.49 -27.01 24.02
C GLY A 15 -6.66 -25.57 23.55
N TRP A 16 -5.59 -24.93 23.07
CA TRP A 16 -5.63 -23.56 22.53
C TRP A 16 -6.59 -23.39 21.34
N SER A 17 -6.99 -24.50 20.70
CA SER A 17 -8.03 -24.56 19.67
C SER A 17 -9.46 -24.37 20.21
N GLU A 18 -9.68 -24.57 21.50
CA GLU A 18 -10.99 -24.45 22.18
C GLU A 18 -11.21 -23.09 22.84
N LEU A 19 -10.29 -22.14 22.63
CA LEU A 19 -10.48 -20.78 23.11
C LEU A 19 -11.77 -20.17 22.50
N PRO A 20 -12.57 -19.44 23.28
CA PRO A 20 -13.73 -18.75 22.75
C PRO A 20 -13.33 -17.66 21.75
N LEU A 21 -14.23 -17.36 20.81
CA LEU A 21 -13.97 -16.50 19.66
C LEU A 21 -13.57 -15.06 20.03
N ASP A 22 -14.04 -14.58 21.17
CA ASP A 22 -13.71 -13.27 21.73
C ASP A 22 -12.23 -13.21 22.15
N ALA A 23 -11.74 -14.24 22.85
CA ALA A 23 -10.34 -14.36 23.23
C ALA A 23 -9.44 -14.52 22.00
N LEU A 24 -9.83 -15.35 21.03
CA LEU A 24 -9.06 -15.50 19.78
C LEU A 24 -9.03 -14.20 18.98
N SER A 25 -10.14 -13.48 18.89
CA SER A 25 -10.22 -12.19 18.21
C SER A 25 -9.35 -11.15 18.90
N ALA A 26 -9.33 -11.10 20.24
CA ALA A 26 -8.44 -10.21 20.99
C ALA A 26 -6.95 -10.51 20.73
N ILE A 27 -6.58 -11.79 20.58
CA ILE A 27 -5.23 -12.19 20.18
C ILE A 27 -4.94 -11.76 18.75
N PHE A 28 -5.86 -12.00 17.82
CA PHE A 28 -5.66 -11.70 16.39
C PHE A 28 -5.56 -10.19 16.14
N MET A 29 -6.27 -9.36 16.91
CA MET A 29 -6.12 -7.89 16.87
C MET A 29 -4.72 -7.40 17.31
N LYS A 30 -3.87 -8.28 17.87
CA LYS A 30 -2.47 -8.00 18.18
C LYS A 30 -1.51 -8.49 17.09
N LEU A 31 -2.00 -9.24 16.11
CA LEU A 31 -1.23 -9.72 14.97
C LEU A 31 -1.39 -8.77 13.78
N GLY A 32 -0.37 -8.68 12.95
CA GLY A 32 -0.42 -7.96 11.68
C GLY A 32 -1.23 -8.73 10.62
N THR A 33 -1.70 -8.01 9.59
CA THR A 33 -2.46 -8.57 8.46
C THR A 33 -1.75 -9.79 7.85
N ILE A 34 -0.43 -9.68 7.62
CA ILE A 34 0.37 -10.74 7.01
C ILE A 34 0.51 -11.96 7.92
N GLU A 35 0.66 -11.77 9.23
CA GLU A 35 0.76 -12.86 10.21
C GLU A 35 -0.56 -13.64 10.33
N ILE A 36 -1.70 -12.95 10.23
CA ILE A 36 -3.01 -13.59 10.21
C ILE A 36 -3.18 -14.41 8.93
N LEU A 37 -2.79 -13.86 7.76
CA LEU A 37 -2.96 -14.53 6.47
C LEU A 37 -2.02 -15.72 6.27
N MET A 38 -0.76 -15.62 6.72
CA MET A 38 0.29 -16.62 6.48
C MET A 38 0.53 -17.55 7.67
N GLY A 39 -0.04 -17.27 8.83
CA GLY A 39 0.18 -18.05 10.05
C GLY A 39 -1.13 -18.40 10.74
N ALA A 40 -1.67 -17.48 11.53
CA ALA A 40 -2.76 -17.77 12.45
C ALA A 40 -4.02 -18.32 11.75
N GLY A 41 -4.37 -17.80 10.57
CA GLY A 41 -5.51 -18.28 9.79
C GLY A 41 -5.36 -19.71 9.25
N LEU A 42 -4.16 -20.30 9.28
CA LEU A 42 -3.86 -21.62 8.73
C LEU A 42 -3.71 -22.71 9.80
N VAL A 43 -3.75 -22.36 11.09
CA VAL A 43 -3.46 -23.28 12.20
C VAL A 43 -4.55 -24.36 12.35
N CYS A 44 -5.81 -23.94 12.44
CA CYS A 44 -6.94 -24.87 12.57
C CYS A 44 -8.26 -24.21 12.14
N ARG A 45 -9.33 -25.00 12.02
CA ARG A 45 -10.65 -24.50 11.61
C ARG A 45 -11.21 -23.39 12.51
N SER A 46 -11.06 -23.51 13.83
CA SER A 46 -11.53 -22.50 14.80
C SER A 46 -10.82 -21.15 14.57
N TRP A 47 -9.52 -21.19 14.34
CA TRP A 47 -8.70 -20.02 14.05
C TRP A 47 -9.00 -19.44 12.68
N LEU A 48 -9.24 -20.27 11.66
CA LEU A 48 -9.68 -19.81 10.34
C LEU A 48 -11.03 -19.09 10.40
N VAL A 49 -11.99 -19.61 11.17
CA VAL A 49 -13.29 -18.95 11.39
C VAL A 49 -13.07 -17.58 12.03
N THR A 50 -12.22 -17.50 13.04
CA THR A 50 -11.85 -16.23 13.68
C THR A 50 -11.17 -15.28 12.69
N ALA A 51 -10.21 -15.77 11.90
CA ALA A 51 -9.49 -15.01 10.88
C ALA A 51 -10.40 -14.42 9.80
N LYS A 52 -11.57 -15.01 9.56
CA LYS A 52 -12.57 -14.50 8.60
C LYS A 52 -13.52 -13.48 9.21
N SER A 53 -13.43 -13.18 10.50
CA SER A 53 -14.25 -12.16 11.14
C SER A 53 -13.92 -10.77 10.57
N PRO A 54 -14.91 -10.03 10.03
CA PRO A 54 -14.60 -8.76 9.36
C PRO A 54 -14.10 -7.65 10.31
N GLU A 55 -14.37 -7.78 11.61
CA GLU A 55 -13.89 -6.81 12.61
C GLU A 55 -12.36 -6.76 12.69
N LEU A 56 -11.67 -7.86 12.35
CA LEU A 56 -10.20 -7.92 12.29
C LEU A 56 -9.62 -7.13 11.12
N TRP A 57 -10.42 -6.87 10.09
CA TRP A 57 -9.99 -6.26 8.83
C TRP A 57 -10.49 -4.82 8.68
N ARG A 58 -10.94 -4.20 9.78
CA ARG A 58 -11.21 -2.75 9.82
C ARG A 58 -9.94 -1.94 9.58
N PHE A 59 -8.79 -2.48 9.97
CA PHE A 59 -7.48 -1.89 9.78
C PHE A 59 -6.56 -2.92 9.10
N VAL A 60 -6.13 -2.62 7.88
CA VAL A 60 -5.22 -3.48 7.11
C VAL A 60 -3.88 -2.77 7.02
N ASP A 61 -2.86 -3.34 7.68
CA ASP A 61 -1.49 -2.84 7.64
C ASP A 61 -0.55 -3.92 7.12
N MET A 62 -0.01 -3.64 5.94
CA MET A 62 0.95 -4.47 5.23
C MET A 62 2.28 -3.74 5.04
N THR A 63 2.66 -2.85 5.97
CA THR A 63 3.93 -2.09 5.94
C THR A 63 4.98 -2.63 6.89
N ARG A 64 4.57 -3.37 7.93
CA ARG A 64 5.45 -3.75 9.05
C ARG A 64 5.98 -5.18 9.00
N HIS A 65 6.12 -5.75 7.81
CA HIS A 65 6.55 -7.14 7.68
C HIS A 65 7.56 -7.34 6.56
N LYS A 66 8.67 -8.04 6.87
CA LYS A 66 9.77 -8.32 5.92
C LYS A 66 9.33 -8.99 4.61
N VAL A 67 8.24 -9.77 4.65
CA VAL A 67 7.68 -10.46 3.48
C VAL A 67 7.29 -9.50 2.35
N VAL A 68 6.93 -8.26 2.69
CA VAL A 68 6.63 -7.20 1.72
C VAL A 68 7.80 -6.97 0.74
N PHE A 69 9.02 -7.19 1.20
CA PHE A 69 10.23 -6.95 0.43
C PHE A 69 10.77 -8.19 -0.25
N SER A 70 10.47 -9.38 0.28
CA SER A 70 10.96 -10.66 -0.23
C SER A 70 10.02 -11.37 -1.20
N LYS A 71 8.72 -11.01 -1.24
CA LYS A 71 7.73 -11.64 -2.14
C LYS A 71 7.41 -10.76 -3.33
N ALA A 72 7.03 -11.42 -4.43
CA ALA A 72 6.56 -10.75 -5.64
C ALA A 72 5.29 -9.93 -5.37
N GLU A 73 5.15 -8.83 -6.11
CA GLU A 73 4.10 -7.83 -5.87
C GLU A 73 2.70 -8.38 -6.10
N ASN A 74 2.55 -9.23 -7.12
CA ASN A 74 1.29 -9.92 -7.40
C ASN A 74 0.81 -10.78 -6.22
N VAL A 75 1.72 -11.40 -5.47
CA VAL A 75 1.39 -12.17 -4.25
C VAL A 75 0.88 -11.23 -3.17
N MET A 76 1.57 -10.13 -2.95
CA MET A 76 1.18 -9.13 -1.94
C MET A 76 -0.16 -8.47 -2.30
N CYS A 77 -0.40 -8.16 -3.57
CA CYS A 77 -1.68 -7.70 -4.09
C CYS A 77 -2.81 -8.70 -3.83
N LYS A 78 -2.59 -10.00 -4.10
CA LYS A 78 -3.58 -11.05 -3.80
C LYS A 78 -3.89 -11.12 -2.30
N MET A 79 -2.87 -11.03 -1.45
CA MET A 79 -3.05 -10.99 0.00
C MET A 79 -3.88 -9.78 0.45
N ALA A 80 -3.60 -8.60 -0.10
CA ALA A 80 -4.38 -7.40 0.16
C ALA A 80 -5.85 -7.58 -0.26
N LYS A 81 -6.11 -8.14 -1.46
CA LYS A 81 -7.48 -8.45 -1.91
C LYS A 81 -8.22 -9.39 -0.97
N VAL A 82 -7.55 -10.42 -0.45
CA VAL A 82 -8.14 -11.32 0.56
C VAL A 82 -8.50 -10.58 1.84
N ALA A 83 -7.63 -9.69 2.32
CA ALA A 83 -7.92 -8.86 3.49
C ALA A 83 -9.12 -7.93 3.24
N ILE A 84 -9.19 -7.32 2.06
CA ILE A 84 -10.30 -6.45 1.63
C ILE A 84 -11.61 -7.22 1.58
N ASP A 85 -11.64 -8.40 0.96
CA ASP A 85 -12.84 -9.24 0.89
C ASP A 85 -13.31 -9.68 2.28
N ARG A 86 -12.37 -10.04 3.16
CA ARG A 86 -12.70 -10.40 4.55
C ARG A 86 -13.25 -9.22 5.35
N SER A 87 -12.94 -7.99 4.97
CA SER A 87 -13.48 -6.79 5.63
C SER A 87 -14.97 -6.58 5.41
N ASP A 88 -15.58 -7.24 4.41
CA ASP A 88 -17.01 -7.13 4.12
C ASP A 88 -17.45 -5.65 3.98
N GLY A 89 -16.60 -4.85 3.33
CA GLY A 89 -16.78 -3.41 3.12
C GLY A 89 -16.60 -2.53 4.36
N ARG A 90 -16.24 -3.10 5.52
CA ARG A 90 -16.03 -2.38 6.80
C ARG A 90 -14.60 -1.88 7.01
N MET A 91 -13.71 -2.05 6.03
CA MET A 91 -12.34 -1.52 6.12
C MET A 91 -12.36 0.01 6.23
N GLU A 92 -11.68 0.54 7.26
CA GLU A 92 -11.57 1.96 7.54
C GLU A 92 -10.18 2.52 7.22
N SER A 93 -9.15 1.67 7.18
CA SER A 93 -7.77 2.09 6.93
C SER A 93 -6.99 1.01 6.18
N PHE A 94 -6.29 1.44 5.13
CA PHE A 94 -5.45 0.56 4.31
C PHE A 94 -4.06 1.14 4.16
N TRP A 95 -3.06 0.41 4.67
CA TRP A 95 -1.66 0.79 4.61
C TRP A 95 -0.84 -0.28 3.90
N ALA A 96 -0.08 0.14 2.90
CA ALA A 96 0.73 -0.75 2.09
C ALA A 96 2.03 -0.07 1.65
N GLN A 97 3.01 -0.91 1.34
CA GLN A 97 4.34 -0.49 0.93
C GLN A 97 4.81 -1.35 -0.25
N LYS A 98 5.48 -0.75 -1.25
CA LYS A 98 6.06 -1.44 -2.42
C LYS A 98 5.08 -1.94 -3.48
N PHE A 99 4.16 -2.82 -3.11
CA PHE A 99 3.42 -3.67 -4.05
C PHE A 99 2.11 -3.08 -4.62
N VAL A 100 1.80 -1.82 -4.31
CA VAL A 100 0.47 -1.26 -4.63
C VAL A 100 0.39 -0.95 -6.12
N THR A 101 -0.66 -1.43 -6.77
CA THR A 101 -0.94 -1.20 -8.20
C THR A 101 -2.25 -0.45 -8.41
N SER A 102 -2.45 0.15 -9.59
CA SER A 102 -3.71 0.79 -9.97
C SER A 102 -4.91 -0.15 -9.88
N GLU A 103 -4.72 -1.43 -10.21
CA GLU A 103 -5.75 -2.47 -10.09
C GLU A 103 -6.18 -2.67 -8.63
N LEU A 104 -5.22 -2.77 -7.70
CA LEU A 104 -5.50 -2.91 -6.28
C LEU A 104 -6.24 -1.69 -5.72
N LEU A 105 -5.87 -0.49 -6.15
CA LEU A 105 -6.52 0.74 -5.71
C LEU A 105 -7.96 0.86 -6.22
N ASN A 106 -8.22 0.53 -7.49
CA ASN A 106 -9.58 0.46 -8.03
C ASN A 106 -10.42 -0.59 -7.29
N TYR A 107 -9.80 -1.72 -6.94
CA TYR A 107 -10.44 -2.76 -6.15
C TYR A 107 -10.86 -2.24 -4.76
N ILE A 108 -9.97 -1.52 -4.05
CA ILE A 108 -10.29 -0.87 -2.77
C ILE A 108 -11.45 0.12 -2.92
N ALA A 109 -11.38 1.00 -3.92
CA ALA A 109 -12.40 2.00 -4.18
C ALA A 109 -13.79 1.34 -4.37
N SER A 110 -13.86 0.23 -5.12
CA SER A 110 -15.12 -0.48 -5.38
C SER A 110 -15.70 -1.23 -4.18
N ARG A 111 -14.86 -1.72 -3.25
CA ARG A 111 -15.29 -2.64 -2.17
C ARG A 111 -15.43 -1.98 -0.80
N CYS A 112 -14.71 -0.89 -0.52
CA CYS A 112 -14.49 -0.42 0.86
C CYS A 112 -15.28 0.85 1.19
N ASN A 113 -16.52 0.69 1.67
CA ASN A 113 -17.44 1.82 1.86
C ASN A 113 -17.12 2.73 3.05
N LEU A 114 -16.41 2.24 4.05
CA LEU A 114 -16.10 2.97 5.28
C LEU A 114 -14.66 3.50 5.33
N LEU A 115 -13.97 3.50 4.20
CA LEU A 115 -12.56 3.87 4.11
C LEU A 115 -12.36 5.35 4.46
N LYS A 116 -11.56 5.59 5.49
CA LYS A 116 -11.26 6.94 6.01
C LYS A 116 -9.79 7.32 5.89
N SER A 117 -8.91 6.32 5.70
CA SER A 117 -7.46 6.51 5.73
C SER A 117 -6.76 5.62 4.71
N ILE A 118 -5.89 6.21 3.90
CA ILE A 118 -4.97 5.48 3.03
C ILE A 118 -3.55 5.93 3.30
N ARG A 119 -2.61 4.98 3.41
CA ARG A 119 -1.17 5.24 3.52
C ARG A 119 -0.40 4.34 2.54
N LEU A 120 0.27 4.96 1.58
CA LEU A 120 1.06 4.27 0.57
C LEU A 120 2.52 4.73 0.69
N ILE A 121 3.46 3.77 0.70
CA ILE A 121 4.90 4.03 0.88
C ILE A 121 5.67 3.30 -0.22
N GLY A 122 6.52 4.01 -0.97
CA GLY A 122 7.44 3.34 -1.90
C GLY A 122 6.73 2.47 -2.92
N ALA A 123 5.58 2.89 -3.45
CA ALA A 123 4.91 2.16 -4.52
C ALA A 123 5.67 2.43 -5.84
N TYR A 124 6.87 1.85 -5.97
CA TYR A 124 7.82 2.10 -7.06
C TYR A 124 7.22 1.76 -8.44
N TYR A 125 6.34 0.75 -8.52
CA TYR A 125 5.75 0.27 -9.76
C TYR A 125 4.42 0.94 -10.15
N PHE A 126 3.99 1.99 -9.43
CA PHE A 126 3.13 2.98 -10.07
C PHE A 126 3.89 3.71 -11.19
N TRP A 127 5.22 3.74 -11.13
CA TRP A 127 6.04 4.75 -11.79
C TRP A 127 7.15 4.20 -12.68
N ASP A 128 7.61 2.96 -12.51
CA ASP A 128 8.68 2.36 -13.35
C ASP A 128 8.44 0.89 -13.69
N ASP A 129 7.69 0.64 -14.77
CA ASP A 129 7.97 -0.53 -15.61
C ASP A 129 8.99 -0.11 -16.67
N GLU A 130 10.24 -0.57 -16.53
CA GLU A 130 11.39 -0.32 -17.40
C GLU A 130 11.30 -1.04 -18.76
N ASN A 131 10.15 -1.09 -19.41
CA ASN A 131 10.07 -1.75 -20.72
C ASN A 131 8.96 -1.27 -21.65
N ILE A 132 8.64 0.03 -21.63
CA ILE A 132 7.79 0.62 -22.66
C ILE A 132 8.38 1.95 -23.11
N GLU A 133 9.10 1.84 -24.23
CA GLU A 133 9.29 2.87 -25.24
C GLU A 133 7.99 3.71 -25.39
N TYR A 134 8.06 4.99 -25.03
CA TYR A 134 7.08 6.06 -25.33
C TYR A 134 5.60 5.65 -25.45
N SER A 135 4.81 5.76 -24.38
CA SER A 135 3.37 6.05 -24.50
C SER A 135 2.74 6.63 -23.22
N ASP A 136 2.45 7.94 -23.21
CA ASP A 136 1.23 8.66 -22.80
C ASP A 136 0.24 8.19 -21.70
N GLN A 137 0.44 7.13 -20.92
CA GLN A 137 -0.53 6.75 -19.88
C GLN A 137 0.09 6.14 -18.63
N LYS A 138 0.62 6.99 -17.74
CA LYS A 138 0.75 6.67 -16.30
C LYS A 138 -0.16 7.61 -15.50
N GLN A 139 -1.48 7.47 -15.68
CA GLN A 139 -2.49 8.32 -15.04
C GLN A 139 -2.70 7.94 -13.57
N SER A 140 -1.73 8.20 -12.71
CA SER A 140 -1.89 8.01 -11.26
C SER A 140 -2.99 8.92 -10.70
N TRP A 141 -3.17 10.11 -11.28
CA TRP A 141 -4.26 11.05 -10.95
C TRP A 141 -5.66 10.42 -11.06
N SER A 142 -5.85 9.48 -11.98
CA SER A 142 -7.13 8.78 -12.17
C SER A 142 -7.54 8.00 -10.91
N PHE A 143 -6.58 7.51 -10.13
CA PHE A 143 -6.86 6.91 -8.83
C PHE A 143 -7.40 7.94 -7.85
N PHE A 144 -6.75 9.10 -7.71
CA PHE A 144 -7.19 10.13 -6.77
C PHE A 144 -8.60 10.62 -7.11
N MET A 145 -8.91 10.75 -8.41
CA MET A 145 -10.28 11.00 -8.86
C MET A 145 -11.24 9.85 -8.52
N ALA A 146 -10.87 8.61 -8.84
CA ALA A 146 -11.73 7.45 -8.60
C ALA A 146 -12.01 7.24 -7.11
N ILE A 147 -11.00 7.41 -6.25
CA ILE A 147 -11.15 7.28 -4.81
C ILE A 147 -11.92 8.46 -4.23
N GLY A 148 -11.74 9.69 -4.73
CA GLY A 148 -12.56 10.82 -4.30
C GLY A 148 -14.02 10.69 -4.72
N ALA A 149 -14.28 10.17 -5.93
CA ALA A 149 -15.63 9.88 -6.39
C ALA A 149 -16.28 8.74 -5.58
N ALA A 150 -15.53 7.67 -5.28
CA ALA A 150 -16.04 6.52 -4.53
C ALA A 150 -16.13 6.80 -3.02
N ARG A 151 -15.21 7.61 -2.48
CA ARG A 151 -14.96 7.84 -1.05
C ARG A 151 -14.71 9.34 -0.76
N PRO A 152 -15.71 10.21 -1.00
CA PRO A 152 -15.57 11.64 -0.76
C PRO A 152 -15.32 11.98 0.72
N GLU A 153 -15.68 11.07 1.64
CA GLU A 153 -15.46 11.21 3.09
C GLU A 153 -14.04 10.83 3.55
N LEU A 154 -13.11 10.55 2.63
CA LEU A 154 -11.73 10.19 2.98
C LEU A 154 -11.07 11.34 3.75
N LYS A 155 -10.60 11.06 4.97
CA LYS A 155 -10.07 12.10 5.89
C LYS A 155 -8.56 12.20 5.88
N ARG A 156 -7.88 11.09 5.56
CA ARG A 156 -6.43 10.97 5.64
C ARG A 156 -5.89 10.29 4.40
N LEU A 157 -5.00 10.98 3.71
CA LEU A 157 -4.30 10.47 2.55
C LEU A 157 -2.82 10.74 2.75
N ARG A 158 -2.04 9.67 2.78
CA ARG A 158 -0.58 9.75 2.83
C ARG A 158 -0.01 8.95 1.69
N VAL A 159 0.73 9.62 0.83
CA VAL A 159 1.50 8.98 -0.22
C VAL A 159 2.92 9.49 -0.07
N ARG A 160 3.84 8.56 0.17
CA ARG A 160 5.27 8.84 0.22
C ARG A 160 5.93 8.10 -0.92
N LEU A 161 6.54 8.86 -1.81
CA LEU A 161 7.45 8.36 -2.83
C LEU A 161 8.88 8.56 -2.30
N PRO A 162 9.48 7.57 -1.63
CA PRO A 162 10.89 7.62 -1.29
C PRO A 162 11.69 7.74 -2.59
N TRP A 163 12.27 8.94 -2.77
CA TRP A 163 13.33 9.36 -3.68
C TRP A 163 13.48 8.58 -4.99
N PHE A 164 13.19 9.30 -6.07
CA PHE A 164 13.62 9.08 -7.45
C PHE A 164 15.04 8.48 -7.54
N ASP A 165 15.21 7.57 -8.50
CA ASP A 165 16.52 7.25 -9.06
C ASP A 165 17.21 8.57 -9.47
N SER A 166 18.44 8.79 -8.99
CA SER A 166 19.19 10.02 -9.28
C SER A 166 19.28 10.27 -10.76
N ASP A 167 19.25 9.21 -11.57
CA ASP A 167 19.37 9.25 -13.02
C ASP A 167 18.19 9.96 -13.69
N SER A 168 16.98 9.90 -13.12
CA SER A 168 15.81 10.50 -13.76
C SER A 168 15.70 12.01 -13.45
N ILE A 169 16.02 12.44 -12.22
CA ILE A 169 16.20 13.88 -11.91
C ILE A 169 17.42 14.45 -12.63
N GLU A 170 18.54 13.72 -12.69
CA GLU A 170 19.74 14.19 -13.38
C GLU A 170 19.52 14.28 -14.89
N ARG A 171 18.69 13.39 -15.47
CA ARG A 171 18.30 13.46 -16.89
C ARG A 171 17.34 14.62 -17.16
N GLU A 172 16.35 14.87 -16.31
CA GLU A 172 15.47 16.05 -16.41
C GLU A 172 16.26 17.35 -16.22
N MET A 173 17.11 17.45 -15.19
CA MET A 173 17.99 18.60 -14.99
C MET A 173 18.99 18.79 -16.14
N ARG A 174 19.44 17.71 -16.81
CA ARG A 174 20.31 17.79 -18.00
C ARG A 174 19.54 18.25 -19.23
N MET A 175 18.29 17.82 -19.41
CA MET A 175 17.42 18.28 -20.50
C MET A 175 17.11 19.78 -20.35
N GLU A 176 16.76 20.25 -19.15
CA GLU A 176 16.55 21.67 -18.86
C GLU A 176 17.81 22.53 -19.07
N GLN A 177 19.01 21.94 -18.89
CA GLN A 177 20.30 22.61 -19.12
C GLN A 177 20.78 22.57 -20.57
N ARG A 178 20.15 21.77 -21.44
CA ARG A 178 20.58 21.55 -22.83
C ARG A 178 20.04 22.59 -23.82
N ASN A 179 19.34 23.63 -23.34
CA ASN A 179 18.93 24.81 -24.11
C ASN A 179 20.10 25.72 -24.57
N GLY A 180 21.28 25.15 -24.80
CA GLY A 180 22.47 25.84 -25.26
C GLY A 180 23.51 24.89 -25.83
N ASP A 181 23.56 24.84 -27.17
CA ASP A 181 24.73 24.54 -28.00
C ASP A 181 25.05 23.09 -28.44
N ASP A 182 24.09 22.27 -28.91
CA ASP A 182 24.44 21.07 -29.72
C ASP A 182 23.60 20.96 -31.01
N GLU A 183 24.24 21.19 -32.16
CA GLU A 183 23.66 21.24 -33.53
C GLU A 183 23.33 19.86 -34.14
N ASP A 184 22.84 18.89 -33.37
CA ASP A 184 22.34 17.60 -33.88
C ASP A 184 21.08 17.18 -33.10
N GLU A 185 19.99 17.95 -33.25
CA GLU A 185 18.70 17.70 -32.61
C GLU A 185 17.73 17.07 -33.62
N GLU A 186 17.34 15.81 -33.36
CA GLU A 186 16.02 15.34 -33.78
C GLU A 186 15.01 16.37 -33.25
N GLU A 187 14.02 16.78 -34.06
CA GLU A 187 12.99 17.76 -33.67
C GLU A 187 12.13 17.18 -32.50
N GLU A 188 12.67 17.14 -31.29
CA GLU A 188 11.93 16.90 -30.06
C GLU A 188 11.03 18.13 -29.88
N GLU A 189 9.71 17.95 -29.99
CA GLU A 189 8.75 19.03 -29.76
C GLU A 189 8.98 19.60 -28.35
N GLU A 190 9.46 20.86 -28.26
CA GLU A 190 9.66 21.54 -26.98
C GLU A 190 8.34 21.51 -26.16
N GLU A 191 8.33 20.81 -25.02
CA GLU A 191 7.19 20.80 -24.08
C GLU A 191 6.97 22.24 -23.58
N SER A 192 5.80 22.83 -23.85
CA SER A 192 5.47 24.16 -23.32
C SER A 192 5.47 24.16 -21.79
N ASP A 193 5.88 25.27 -21.17
CA ASP A 193 5.82 25.48 -19.72
C ASP A 193 4.45 25.10 -19.14
N GLU A 194 3.35 25.39 -19.84
CA GLU A 194 2.01 25.04 -19.39
C GLU A 194 1.73 23.54 -19.34
N ALA A 195 2.27 22.78 -20.30
CA ALA A 195 2.12 21.32 -20.38
C ALA A 195 2.94 20.63 -19.28
N TRP A 196 4.19 21.08 -19.08
CA TRP A 196 5.05 20.63 -18.00
C TRP A 196 4.38 20.88 -16.64
N GLU A 197 3.89 22.10 -16.41
CA GLU A 197 3.21 22.47 -15.16
C GLU A 197 1.92 21.66 -14.96
N ALA A 198 1.17 21.35 -16.02
CA ALA A 198 -0.02 20.51 -15.91
C ALA A 198 0.33 19.08 -15.49
N ARG A 199 1.31 18.47 -16.16
CA ARG A 199 1.81 17.10 -15.91
C ARG A 199 2.29 16.91 -14.48
N HIS A 200 2.98 17.89 -13.91
CA HIS A 200 3.52 17.84 -12.54
C HIS A 200 2.47 18.02 -11.44
N ASN A 201 1.27 18.51 -11.78
CA ASN A 201 0.23 18.83 -10.81
C ASN A 201 -1.05 17.99 -11.00
N GLU A 202 -1.08 17.00 -11.90
CA GLU A 202 -2.27 16.20 -12.18
C GLU A 202 -2.86 15.55 -10.91
N GLU A 203 -2.01 14.97 -10.05
CA GLU A 203 -2.47 14.38 -8.78
C GLU A 203 -3.03 15.43 -7.84
N ALA A 204 -2.40 16.59 -7.75
CA ALA A 204 -2.86 17.69 -6.91
C ALA A 204 -4.22 18.20 -7.37
N PHE A 205 -4.44 18.33 -8.68
CA PHE A 205 -5.72 18.71 -9.25
C PHE A 205 -6.79 17.66 -8.98
N ALA A 206 -6.48 16.38 -9.20
CA ALA A 206 -7.43 15.30 -8.91
C ALA A 206 -7.84 15.25 -7.43
N ILE A 207 -6.91 15.47 -6.49
CA ILE A 207 -7.19 15.57 -5.06
C ILE A 207 -8.08 16.80 -4.78
N ALA A 208 -7.70 17.96 -5.31
CA ALA A 208 -8.43 19.20 -5.11
C ALA A 208 -9.87 19.14 -5.62
N GLU A 209 -10.12 18.41 -6.72
CA GLU A 209 -11.43 18.29 -7.34
C GLU A 209 -12.35 17.26 -6.68
N SER A 210 -11.82 16.32 -5.89
CA SER A 210 -12.60 15.15 -5.45
C SER A 210 -12.50 14.81 -3.96
N LEU A 211 -11.52 15.33 -3.23
CA LEU A 211 -11.24 15.00 -1.82
C LEU A 211 -11.39 16.20 -0.87
N HIS A 212 -12.56 16.84 -0.91
CA HIS A 212 -12.81 18.08 -0.15
C HIS A 212 -12.85 17.90 1.38
N GLU A 213 -13.16 16.70 1.88
CA GLU A 213 -13.24 16.39 3.33
C GLU A 213 -11.88 16.03 3.95
N LEU A 214 -10.80 16.15 3.16
CA LEU A 214 -9.47 15.78 3.60
C LEU A 214 -8.98 16.69 4.73
N ARG A 215 -8.48 16.06 5.80
CA ARG A 215 -7.91 16.73 6.99
C ARG A 215 -6.42 16.56 7.10
N LEU A 216 -5.89 15.48 6.53
CA LEU A 216 -4.49 15.16 6.54
C LEU A 216 -4.05 14.75 5.14
N LEU A 217 -3.13 15.51 4.57
CA LEU A 217 -2.45 15.20 3.33
C LEU A 217 -0.95 15.10 3.57
N GLN A 218 -0.35 14.00 3.12
CA GLN A 218 1.08 13.88 2.95
C GLN A 218 1.35 13.44 1.51
N MET A 219 2.09 14.24 0.77
CA MET A 219 2.54 13.96 -0.60
C MET A 219 4.03 14.22 -0.71
N ALA A 220 4.80 13.61 0.20
CA ALA A 220 6.24 13.80 0.24
C ALA A 220 6.91 13.10 -0.95
N GLY A 221 7.84 13.79 -1.60
CA GLY A 221 8.61 13.28 -2.73
C GLY A 221 7.94 13.42 -4.10
N TYR A 222 6.78 14.07 -4.20
CA TYR A 222 6.15 14.35 -5.48
C TYR A 222 6.76 15.58 -6.18
N GLY A 223 6.74 15.58 -7.51
CA GLY A 223 7.17 16.70 -8.36
C GLY A 223 6.22 17.91 -8.36
N LEU A 224 5.46 18.14 -7.27
CA LEU A 224 4.49 19.24 -7.20
C LEU A 224 5.16 20.60 -7.31
N THR A 225 4.43 21.54 -7.91
CA THR A 225 4.77 22.97 -7.95
C THR A 225 3.90 23.75 -6.97
N ASN A 226 4.15 25.05 -6.82
CA ASN A 226 3.28 25.94 -6.06
C ASN A 226 1.82 25.93 -6.57
N LYS A 227 1.60 25.78 -7.88
CA LYS A 227 0.25 25.79 -8.48
C LYS A 227 -0.59 24.60 -8.01
N GLY A 228 -0.01 23.40 -8.00
CA GLY A 228 -0.67 22.20 -7.47
C GLY A 228 -0.98 22.34 -5.98
N VAL A 229 -0.06 22.88 -5.19
CA VAL A 229 -0.30 23.14 -3.76
C VAL A 229 -1.45 24.12 -3.58
N TYR A 230 -1.51 25.21 -4.36
CA TYR A 230 -2.60 26.17 -4.26
C TYR A 230 -3.95 25.55 -4.60
N ALA A 231 -4.01 24.70 -5.63
CA ALA A 231 -5.22 23.95 -5.96
C ALA A 231 -5.68 23.06 -4.79
N ILE A 232 -4.76 22.33 -4.14
CA ILE A 232 -5.08 21.52 -2.95
C ILE A 232 -5.64 22.40 -1.82
N LEU A 233 -5.02 23.54 -1.54
CA LEU A 233 -5.47 24.43 -0.47
C LEU A 233 -6.86 25.03 -0.74
N GLU A 234 -7.18 25.28 -2.01
CA GLU A 234 -8.49 25.77 -2.44
C GLU A 234 -9.55 24.65 -2.47
N GLY A 235 -9.16 23.44 -2.87
CA GLY A 235 -10.04 22.27 -2.99
C GLY A 235 -10.28 21.52 -1.68
N CYS A 236 -9.37 21.58 -0.71
CA CYS A 236 -9.46 20.86 0.57
C CYS A 236 -9.57 21.84 1.77
N PRO A 237 -10.73 22.49 1.99
CA PRO A 237 -10.88 23.56 2.98
C PRO A 237 -10.79 23.07 4.44
N HIS A 238 -10.87 21.76 4.69
CA HIS A 238 -10.80 21.16 6.01
C HIS A 238 -9.40 20.65 6.39
N LEU A 239 -8.39 20.97 5.58
CA LEU A 239 -7.04 20.48 5.77
C LEU A 239 -6.41 21.05 7.05
N GLU A 240 -6.02 20.15 7.96
CA GLU A 240 -5.38 20.46 9.24
C GLU A 240 -3.88 20.15 9.21
N PHE A 241 -3.47 19.19 8.38
CA PHE A 241 -2.08 18.76 8.23
C PHE A 241 -1.70 18.63 6.75
N LEU A 242 -0.57 19.25 6.38
CA LEU A 242 0.00 19.19 5.04
C LEU A 242 1.51 18.91 5.11
N ASP A 243 1.96 17.81 4.52
CA ASP A 243 3.38 17.46 4.42
C ASP A 243 3.82 17.32 2.96
N LEU A 244 4.71 18.24 2.57
CA LEU A 244 5.27 18.43 1.23
C LEU A 244 6.80 18.34 1.26
N ARG A 245 7.37 17.65 2.25
CA ARG A 245 8.82 17.40 2.28
C ARG A 245 9.25 16.68 1.02
N GLU A 246 10.49 16.90 0.61
CA GLU A 246 11.09 16.21 -0.55
C GLU A 246 10.42 16.58 -1.90
N CYS A 247 9.49 17.54 -1.94
CA CYS A 247 8.98 18.14 -3.19
C CYS A 247 9.93 19.24 -3.68
N LEU A 248 10.70 18.96 -4.74
CA LEU A 248 11.83 19.79 -5.15
C LEU A 248 11.44 21.05 -5.94
N HIS A 249 10.31 21.03 -6.66
CA HIS A 249 9.84 22.14 -7.50
C HIS A 249 9.01 23.18 -6.75
N ILE A 250 8.84 23.04 -5.43
CA ILE A 250 8.09 24.00 -4.61
C ILE A 250 9.02 25.12 -4.15
N GLU A 251 8.72 26.34 -4.58
CA GLU A 251 9.36 27.54 -4.09
C GLU A 251 8.67 28.03 -2.81
N VAL A 252 9.40 28.02 -1.69
CA VAL A 252 8.89 28.53 -0.41
C VAL A 252 8.95 30.06 -0.38
N ASN A 253 8.02 30.71 -1.09
CA ASN A 253 7.85 32.16 -1.17
C ASN A 253 6.86 32.70 -0.11
N ALA A 254 6.61 34.02 -0.12
CA ALA A 254 5.72 34.67 0.85
C ALA A 254 4.25 34.26 0.66
N GLU A 255 3.83 34.05 -0.58
CA GLU A 255 2.45 33.65 -0.92
C GLU A 255 2.12 32.25 -0.39
N LEU A 256 3.01 31.27 -0.63
CA LEU A 256 2.83 29.91 -0.10
C LEU A 256 2.72 29.92 1.43
N ARG A 257 3.59 30.68 2.11
CA ARG A 257 3.52 30.83 3.58
C ARG A 257 2.21 31.46 4.04
N ALA A 258 1.71 32.48 3.32
CA ALA A 258 0.46 33.14 3.65
C ALA A 258 -0.74 32.20 3.49
N ARG A 259 -0.79 31.41 2.40
CA ARG A 259 -1.85 30.42 2.17
C ARG A 259 -1.82 29.28 3.19
N CYS A 260 -0.63 28.85 3.59
CA CYS A 260 -0.45 27.83 4.62
C CYS A 260 -0.67 28.31 6.06
N ALA A 261 -0.83 29.62 6.31
CA ALA A 261 -0.85 30.20 7.65
C ALA A 261 -2.01 29.71 8.53
N ASN A 262 -3.11 29.27 7.91
CA ASN A 262 -4.31 28.78 8.62
C ASN A 262 -4.32 27.26 8.85
N ILE A 263 -3.34 26.54 8.32
CA ILE A 263 -3.22 25.09 8.51
C ILE A 263 -2.49 24.84 9.83
N ARG A 264 -3.00 23.90 10.64
CA ARG A 264 -2.44 23.64 11.98
C ARG A 264 -1.00 23.14 11.92
N HIS A 265 -0.70 22.29 10.95
CA HIS A 265 0.60 21.67 10.81
C HIS A 265 1.01 21.63 9.34
N VAL A 266 2.15 22.25 9.02
CA VAL A 266 2.68 22.29 7.66
C VAL A 266 4.15 21.92 7.68
N ARG A 267 4.56 21.01 6.80
CA ARG A 267 5.95 20.67 6.53
C ARG A 267 6.26 21.01 5.08
N LEU A 268 7.00 22.10 4.87
CA LEU A 268 7.42 22.57 3.56
C LEU A 268 8.81 22.00 3.20
N PRO A 269 9.18 21.93 1.91
CA PRO A 269 10.51 21.51 1.50
C PRO A 269 11.61 22.48 1.96
N GLY A 270 12.79 21.95 2.30
CA GLY A 270 13.96 22.70 2.81
C GLY A 270 14.49 22.21 4.16
N ARG A 271 15.81 22.36 4.41
CA ARG A 271 16.51 21.91 5.62
C ARG A 271 16.01 22.63 6.88
N GLU A 272 15.19 21.93 7.65
CA GLU A 272 15.15 21.79 9.11
C GLU A 272 15.71 22.88 10.07
N PRO A 273 15.08 23.05 11.25
CA PRO A 273 14.85 21.97 12.20
C PRO A 273 13.43 21.46 12.13
N TYR A 274 13.25 20.15 12.22
CA TYR A 274 11.95 19.54 12.45
C TYR A 274 11.23 20.34 13.53
N VAL A 275 10.14 21.02 13.17
CA VAL A 275 9.18 21.45 14.19
C VAL A 275 8.73 20.14 14.83
N ARG A 276 9.25 19.88 16.03
CA ARG A 276 8.96 18.70 16.83
C ARG A 276 7.52 18.86 17.29
N CYS A 277 6.57 18.48 16.44
CA CYS A 277 5.14 18.50 16.72
C CYS A 277 4.81 17.27 17.59
N PRO A 278 4.53 17.42 18.90
CA PRO A 278 4.24 16.29 19.76
C PRO A 278 2.94 15.58 19.35
N GLU A 279 1.97 16.32 18.78
CA GLU A 279 0.73 15.78 18.24
C GLU A 279 0.99 14.89 17.02
N LEU A 280 2.01 15.21 16.21
CA LEU A 280 2.40 14.36 15.10
C LEU A 280 3.25 13.17 15.54
N GLN A 281 4.08 13.32 16.58
CA GLN A 281 4.69 12.15 17.21
C GLN A 281 3.63 11.23 17.78
N THR A 282 2.51 11.76 18.26
CA THR A 282 1.39 10.95 18.74
C THR A 282 0.67 10.27 17.56
N ILE A 283 0.43 10.99 16.45
CA ILE A 283 -0.15 10.41 15.23
C ILE A 283 0.79 9.36 14.61
N GLU A 284 2.07 9.67 14.41
CA GLU A 284 3.08 8.74 13.87
C GLU A 284 3.38 7.58 14.86
N ALA A 285 3.33 7.79 16.18
CA ALA A 285 3.54 6.73 17.18
C ALA A 285 2.32 5.82 17.36
N ASP A 286 1.09 6.35 17.32
CA ASP A 286 -0.14 5.54 17.28
C ASP A 286 -0.20 4.73 15.98
N GLU A 287 0.42 5.26 14.92
CA GLU A 287 0.58 4.59 13.64
C GLU A 287 1.83 3.71 13.50
N GLY A 288 2.65 3.56 14.54
CA GLY A 288 3.82 2.67 14.62
C GLY A 288 4.95 2.91 13.59
N GLN A 289 6.09 2.25 13.82
CA GLN A 289 7.22 2.29 12.91
C GLN A 289 6.97 1.45 11.65
N VAL A 290 7.32 2.01 10.49
CA VAL A 290 7.39 1.31 9.20
C VAL A 290 8.76 0.68 9.08
N ILE A 291 8.86 -0.50 8.46
CA ILE A 291 10.14 -1.09 8.11
C ILE A 291 10.63 -0.40 6.82
N GLU A 292 11.70 0.38 6.91
CA GLU A 292 12.32 0.97 5.73
C GLU A 292 13.29 -0.02 5.07
N MET A 293 13.58 0.16 3.78
CA MET A 293 14.53 -0.72 3.07
C MET A 293 15.91 -0.73 3.73
N ALA A 294 16.36 0.41 4.25
CA ALA A 294 17.59 0.53 5.01
C ALA A 294 17.59 -0.33 6.28
N ASP A 295 16.45 -0.41 6.99
CA ASP A 295 16.31 -1.22 8.20
C ASP A 295 16.45 -2.72 7.88
N LEU A 296 16.00 -3.16 6.71
CA LEU A 296 16.17 -4.53 6.25
C LEU A 296 17.63 -4.84 5.91
N TYR A 297 18.32 -3.97 5.17
CA TYR A 297 19.74 -4.15 4.90
C TYR A 297 20.57 -4.18 6.19
N GLU A 298 20.26 -3.33 7.18
CA GLU A 298 20.90 -3.40 8.49
C GLU A 298 20.58 -4.71 9.23
N THR A 299 19.35 -5.21 9.14
CA THR A 299 18.91 -6.44 9.80
C THR A 299 19.50 -7.70 9.13
N GLU A 300 19.56 -7.73 7.81
CA GLU A 300 20.20 -8.79 7.02
C GLU A 300 21.71 -8.77 7.21
N ALA A 301 22.35 -7.60 7.23
CA ALA A 301 23.78 -7.47 7.54
C ALA A 301 24.09 -7.99 8.96
N ARG A 302 23.25 -7.68 9.96
CA ARG A 302 23.37 -8.23 11.32
C ARG A 302 23.21 -9.75 11.33
N SER A 303 22.25 -10.28 10.57
CA SER A 303 22.01 -11.74 10.48
C SER A 303 23.15 -12.48 9.79
N LEU A 304 23.76 -11.89 8.75
CA LEU A 304 24.94 -12.43 8.05
C LEU A 304 26.21 -12.41 8.91
N HIS A 305 26.30 -11.50 9.89
CA HIS A 305 27.39 -11.47 10.85
C HIS A 305 27.29 -12.52 11.96
N ASP A 306 26.08 -13.05 12.21
CA ASP A 306 25.81 -14.03 13.27
C ASP A 306 25.70 -15.49 12.76
N GLU A 307 25.74 -15.73 11.44
CA GLU A 307 25.72 -17.07 10.85
C GLU A 307 27.14 -17.68 10.76
N PRO A 308 27.45 -18.77 11.48
CA PRO A 308 28.66 -19.54 11.22
C PRO A 308 28.50 -20.24 9.86
N ALA A 309 29.47 -20.05 8.97
CA ALA A 309 29.49 -20.62 7.62
C ALA A 309 29.02 -22.09 7.58
N MET A 310 27.77 -22.30 7.16
CA MET A 310 27.24 -23.60 6.78
C MET A 310 27.02 -23.62 5.27
N GLU A 311 27.39 -24.75 4.69
CA GLU A 311 27.47 -25.00 3.25
C GLU A 311 26.11 -24.84 2.55
N ASN A 312 26.20 -24.52 1.25
CA ASN A 312 25.08 -24.28 0.35
C ASN A 312 24.15 -25.51 0.24
N ASP A 313 22.95 -25.38 0.80
CA ASP A 313 21.85 -26.31 0.55
C ASP A 313 20.72 -25.54 -0.17
N ASP A 314 20.61 -25.83 -1.46
CA ASP A 314 19.52 -25.49 -2.37
C ASP A 314 18.13 -25.79 -1.76
N TYR A 315 17.39 -24.75 -1.39
CA TYR A 315 15.96 -24.82 -1.04
C TYR A 315 15.13 -23.99 -2.03
N GLY A 316 15.00 -24.53 -3.25
CA GLY A 316 13.72 -25.04 -3.74
C GLY A 316 12.53 -24.07 -3.76
N GLU A 317 12.28 -23.53 -4.94
CA GLU A 317 10.99 -23.05 -5.42
C GLU A 317 9.90 -24.13 -5.26
N ASN A 318 9.13 -24.14 -4.17
CA ASN A 318 7.89 -24.92 -4.12
C ASN A 318 6.88 -24.47 -3.05
N TYR A 319 6.28 -23.28 -3.21
CA TYR A 319 5.08 -22.89 -2.45
C TYR A 319 4.12 -22.06 -3.32
N CYS A 320 3.82 -22.53 -4.54
CA CYS A 320 2.88 -21.86 -5.44
C CYS A 320 1.54 -22.61 -5.66
N ASP A 321 1.35 -23.84 -5.16
CA ASP A 321 0.22 -24.68 -5.58
C ASP A 321 -0.90 -24.91 -4.53
N CYS A 322 -1.00 -24.13 -3.46
CA CYS A 322 -2.05 -24.36 -2.42
C CYS A 322 -3.24 -23.39 -2.44
N TRP A 323 -3.41 -22.57 -3.47
CA TRP A 323 -4.45 -21.52 -3.46
C TRP A 323 -5.72 -21.82 -4.27
N ASP A 324 -5.82 -22.98 -4.94
CA ASP A 324 -6.97 -23.28 -5.81
C ASP A 324 -8.11 -24.10 -5.16
N ASP A 325 -8.00 -24.53 -3.90
CA ASP A 325 -8.98 -25.48 -3.34
C ASP A 325 -9.76 -24.97 -2.11
N TYR A 326 -10.41 -23.81 -2.25
CA TYR A 326 -11.51 -23.41 -1.36
C TYR A 326 -12.66 -22.74 -2.12
N SER A 327 -13.19 -23.44 -3.11
CA SER A 327 -14.56 -23.19 -3.58
C SER A 327 -15.57 -23.86 -2.63
N LEU A 328 -16.66 -23.15 -2.38
CA LEU A 328 -17.78 -23.52 -1.49
C LEU A 328 -18.28 -24.96 -1.73
N PRO A 329 -18.73 -25.72 -0.69
CA PRO A 329 -19.25 -27.06 -0.90
C PRO A 329 -20.61 -27.02 -1.63
N SER A 330 -20.62 -27.56 -2.85
CA SER A 330 -21.81 -27.83 -3.64
C SER A 330 -22.70 -28.89 -2.98
N SER A 331 -24.01 -28.61 -2.94
CA SER A 331 -25.05 -29.51 -2.45
C SER A 331 -25.09 -30.83 -3.25
N PRO A 332 -25.30 -32.00 -2.61
CA PRO A 332 -25.31 -33.28 -3.31
C PRO A 332 -26.71 -33.53 -3.85
N ASP A 333 -27.02 -33.06 -5.06
CA ASP A 333 -28.04 -33.61 -5.94
C ASP A 333 -28.15 -32.75 -7.21
N SER A 334 -27.35 -33.04 -8.24
CA SER A 334 -27.66 -32.74 -9.65
C SER A 334 -26.66 -33.43 -10.61
N PRO A 335 -27.11 -33.82 -11.81
CA PRO A 335 -26.52 -34.91 -12.59
C PRO A 335 -25.28 -34.49 -13.40
N ALA A 336 -24.42 -35.48 -13.69
CA ALA A 336 -23.18 -35.29 -14.43
C ALA A 336 -23.41 -34.63 -15.81
N LEU A 337 -22.79 -33.46 -16.02
CA LEU A 337 -22.72 -32.79 -17.32
C LEU A 337 -21.38 -33.09 -18.02
N PRO A 338 -21.34 -33.09 -19.37
CA PRO A 338 -20.24 -33.65 -20.15
C PRO A 338 -19.02 -32.72 -20.16
N MET A 339 -17.82 -33.29 -20.07
CA MET A 339 -16.56 -32.58 -20.31
C MET A 339 -16.52 -32.04 -21.75
N TYR A 340 -16.45 -30.72 -21.90
CA TYR A 340 -16.02 -30.05 -23.13
C TYR A 340 -14.70 -29.30 -22.86
N SER A 341 -13.78 -29.39 -23.81
CA SER A 341 -12.46 -28.75 -23.78
C SER A 341 -12.58 -27.25 -24.02
N MET A 342 -11.61 -26.48 -23.48
CA MET A 342 -11.55 -25.00 -23.49
C MET A 342 -11.44 -24.37 -24.89
N ASP A 343 -11.36 -25.19 -25.95
CA ASP A 343 -11.33 -24.79 -27.35
C ASP A 343 -12.72 -24.83 -28.05
N ASP A 344 -13.81 -25.13 -27.34
CA ASP A 344 -15.16 -25.16 -27.94
C ASP A 344 -15.76 -23.73 -28.07
N PRO A 345 -16.04 -23.23 -29.28
CA PRO A 345 -16.55 -21.87 -29.53
C PRO A 345 -17.94 -21.57 -28.95
N ARG A 346 -18.60 -22.55 -28.31
CA ARG A 346 -19.94 -22.39 -27.73
C ARG A 346 -19.93 -21.93 -26.26
N TYR A 347 -18.75 -21.73 -25.67
CA TYR A 347 -18.61 -21.29 -24.27
C TYR A 347 -19.07 -19.84 -24.03
N TYR A 348 -19.22 -19.02 -25.08
CA TYR A 348 -19.38 -17.56 -24.95
C TYR A 348 -20.81 -17.01 -25.12
N TRP A 349 -21.88 -17.82 -25.13
CA TRP A 349 -23.24 -17.29 -25.33
C TRP A 349 -24.27 -17.48 -24.21
N GLU A 350 -23.94 -18.08 -23.07
CA GLU A 350 -24.86 -18.11 -21.91
C GLU A 350 -24.11 -18.03 -20.58
N LEU A 351 -23.81 -16.80 -20.14
CA LEU A 351 -23.73 -16.38 -18.73
C LEU A 351 -24.16 -14.91 -18.62
#